data_AF-A0A3S3TYE1-F1
#
_entry.id   AF-A0A3S3TYE1-F1
#
_cell.length_a   1.000
_cell.length_b   1.000
_cell.length_c   1.000
_cell.angle_alpha   90.00
_cell.angle_beta   90.00
_cell.angle_gamma   90.00
#
_symmetry.space_group_name_H-M   'P 1'
#
loop_
_entity.id
_entity.type
_entity.pdbx_description
1 polymer ?
#
loop_
_entity_poly.entity_id
_entity_poly.type
_entity_poly.pdbx_seq_one_letter_code
_entity_poly.pdbx_strand_id
1 'polypeptide(L)'
;MKKIICVVSVILFFVSCNKKVEEINTGQKYLKDFNNSKKMEELSNKVLNEGDTIAFLEMSDIYALSSHQKEFLWYALRMATDYEYHGAYYEAYFILHTDYDIEKHEGVNKLANYYLLKAYELGNKDCKASIKERFNQSEIPTSKEYWRTFN
;
A
#
# COMPACT_ATOMS: atom_id res chain seq x y z
N MET A 1 17.75 -48.02 47.26
CA MET A 1 18.33 -46.77 46.70
C MET A 1 18.30 -46.76 45.17
N LYS A 2 17.17 -47.09 44.52
CA LYS A 2 17.03 -47.07 43.05
C LYS A 2 15.84 -46.24 42.54
N LYS A 3 15.01 -45.70 43.45
CA LYS A 3 13.83 -44.90 43.09
C LYS A 3 14.06 -43.39 43.08
N ILE A 4 15.18 -42.91 43.62
CA ILE A 4 15.51 -41.46 43.64
C ILE A 4 16.25 -41.04 42.36
N ILE A 5 16.92 -41.96 41.67
CA ILE A 5 17.70 -41.66 40.45
C ILE A 5 16.80 -41.32 39.26
N CYS A 6 15.59 -41.87 39.18
CA CYS A 6 14.67 -41.60 38.06
C CYS A 6 13.97 -40.24 38.14
N VAL A 7 13.89 -39.61 39.32
CA VAL A 7 13.16 -38.33 39.47
C VAL A 7 14.03 -37.14 39.05
N VAL A 8 15.36 -37.26 39.19
CA VAL A 8 16.31 -36.20 38.80
C VAL A 8 16.45 -36.10 37.27
N SER A 9 16.23 -37.19 36.53
CA SER A 9 16.39 -37.19 35.06
C SER A 9 15.22 -36.54 34.31
N VAL A 10 14.06 -36.33 34.95
CA VAL A 10 12.87 -35.75 34.30
C VAL A 10 12.83 -34.22 34.43
N ILE A 11 13.56 -33.65 35.39
CA ILE A 11 13.54 -32.21 35.68
C ILE A 11 14.46 -31.42 34.73
N LEU A 12 15.45 -32.07 34.10
CA LEU A 12 16.40 -31.43 33.19
C LEU A 12 15.86 -31.15 31.77
N PHE A 13 14.64 -31.58 31.43
CA PHE A 13 14.06 -31.34 30.10
C PHE A 13 13.27 -30.02 29.97
N PHE A 14 13.07 -29.27 31.06
CA PHE A 14 12.29 -28.02 31.02
C PHE A 14 13.14 -26.75 30.92
N VAL A 15 14.46 -26.86 30.90
CA VAL A 15 15.36 -25.72 30.74
C VAL A 15 16.05 -25.79 29.39
N SER A 16 15.42 -25.22 28.36
CA SER A 16 16.06 -24.25 27.46
C SER A 16 15.27 -24.12 26.15
N CYS A 17 14.25 -23.27 26.17
CA CYS A 17 13.87 -22.52 24.99
C CYS A 17 13.34 -21.14 25.41
N ASN A 18 14.20 -20.34 26.05
CA ASN A 18 13.97 -18.90 26.15
C ASN A 18 14.37 -18.25 24.82
N LYS A 19 13.63 -18.52 23.74
CA LYS A 19 13.66 -17.60 22.60
C LYS A 19 12.98 -16.33 23.09
N LYS A 20 13.76 -15.28 23.34
CA LYS A 20 13.22 -13.93 23.39
C LYS A 20 12.54 -13.71 22.04
N VAL A 21 11.22 -13.75 22.01
CA VAL A 21 10.47 -13.27 20.85
C VAL A 21 10.73 -11.77 20.87
N GLU A 22 11.62 -11.30 20.00
CA GLU A 22 11.66 -9.86 19.72
C GLU A 22 10.29 -9.50 19.18
N GLU A 23 9.55 -8.72 19.97
CA GLU A 23 8.24 -8.22 19.61
C GLU A 23 8.45 -7.10 18.58
N ILE A 24 8.79 -7.49 17.35
CA ILE A 24 8.93 -6.56 16.23
C ILE A 24 7.51 -6.11 15.89
N ASN A 25 7.20 -4.84 16.18
CA ASN A 25 5.91 -4.29 15.77
C ASN A 25 5.83 -4.19 14.25
N THR A 26 4.62 -4.16 13.71
CA THR A 26 4.39 -4.16 12.25
C THR A 26 5.17 -3.07 11.52
N GLY A 27 5.23 -1.85 12.09
CA GLY A 27 5.98 -0.74 11.50
C GLY A 27 7.48 -1.00 11.38
N GLN A 28 8.11 -1.59 12.41
CA GLN A 28 9.52 -1.96 12.37
C GLN A 28 9.82 -3.03 11.31
N LYS A 29 8.89 -3.98 11.11
CA LYS A 29 9.00 -5.00 10.06
C LYS A 29 9.01 -4.34 8.67
N TYR A 30 8.03 -3.49 8.38
CA TYR A 30 7.95 -2.84 7.06
C TYR A 30 9.05 -1.80 6.85
N LEU A 31 9.51 -1.12 7.90
CA LEU A 31 10.69 -0.26 7.82
C LEU A 31 11.96 -1.05 7.47
N LYS A 32 12.10 -2.28 7.99
CA LYS A 32 13.22 -3.16 7.61
C LYS A 32 13.13 -3.58 6.14
N ASP A 33 11.93 -3.89 5.66
CA ASP A 33 11.72 -4.24 4.25
C ASP A 33 11.95 -3.04 3.33
N PHE A 34 11.47 -1.85 3.71
CA PHE A 34 11.72 -0.59 2.99
C PHE A 34 13.22 -0.29 2.87
N ASN A 35 13.99 -0.51 3.95
CA ASN A 35 15.44 -0.31 3.95
C ASN A 35 16.22 -1.45 3.26
N ASN A 36 15.56 -2.54 2.86
CA ASN A 36 16.21 -3.62 2.12
C ASN A 36 16.26 -3.28 0.63
N SER A 37 17.33 -2.60 0.22
CA SER A 37 17.52 -2.11 -1.15
C SER A 37 17.34 -3.20 -2.21
N LYS A 38 17.87 -4.40 -1.97
CA LYS A 38 17.74 -5.53 -2.91
C LYS A 38 16.28 -5.92 -3.10
N LYS A 39 15.51 -6.04 -2.00
CA LYS A 39 14.08 -6.37 -2.06
C LYS A 39 13.32 -5.28 -2.81
N MET A 40 13.57 -4.01 -2.50
CA MET A 40 12.89 -2.89 -3.14
C MET A 40 13.23 -2.78 -4.62
N GLU A 41 14.47 -3.05 -5.01
CA GLU A 41 14.88 -3.10 -6.41
C GLU A 41 14.16 -4.22 -7.17
N GLU A 42 14.11 -5.43 -6.61
CA GLU A 42 13.39 -6.57 -7.20
C GLU A 42 11.89 -6.27 -7.38
N LEU A 43 11.24 -5.70 -6.35
CA LEU A 43 9.83 -5.29 -6.44
C LEU A 43 9.63 -4.18 -7.47
N SER A 44 10.49 -3.15 -7.45
CA SER A 44 10.38 -2.03 -8.39
C SER A 44 10.51 -2.49 -9.85
N ASN A 45 11.41 -3.43 -10.14
CA ASN A 45 11.58 -3.95 -11.49
C ASN A 45 10.33 -4.68 -11.99
N LYS A 46 9.71 -5.51 -11.15
CA LYS A 46 8.46 -6.19 -11.49
C LYS A 46 7.32 -5.20 -11.72
N VAL A 47 7.21 -4.18 -10.86
CA VAL A 47 6.19 -3.14 -10.99
C VAL A 47 6.39 -2.34 -12.27
N LEU A 48 7.60 -1.84 -12.52
CA LEU A 48 7.86 -0.89 -13.59
C LEU A 48 8.02 -1.49 -14.99
N ASN A 49 8.52 -2.74 -15.07
CA ASN A 49 8.82 -3.38 -16.35
C ASN A 49 7.80 -4.46 -16.72
N GLU A 50 7.17 -5.11 -15.73
CA GLU A 50 6.28 -6.25 -15.97
C GLU A 50 4.81 -5.93 -15.67
N GLY A 51 4.51 -4.81 -15.00
CA GLY A 51 3.16 -4.48 -14.58
C GLY A 51 2.63 -5.43 -13.50
N ASP A 52 3.51 -6.02 -12.69
CA ASP A 52 3.13 -7.02 -11.69
C ASP A 52 2.30 -6.37 -10.56
N THR A 53 1.00 -6.65 -10.58
CA THR A 53 0.04 -6.12 -9.60
C THR A 53 0.23 -6.70 -8.20
N ILE A 54 0.77 -7.90 -8.04
CA ILE A 54 1.06 -8.50 -6.73
C ILE A 54 2.26 -7.78 -6.11
N ALA A 55 3.32 -7.60 -6.91
CA ALA A 55 4.48 -6.81 -6.48
C ALA A 55 4.10 -5.36 -6.16
N PHE A 56 3.18 -4.78 -6.93
CA PHE A 56 2.65 -3.45 -6.66
C PHE A 56 1.97 -3.36 -5.30
N LEU A 57 1.08 -4.30 -4.97
CA LEU A 57 0.37 -4.33 -3.69
C LEU A 57 1.34 -4.54 -2.52
N GLU A 58 2.29 -5.48 -2.64
CA GLU A 58 3.32 -5.68 -1.61
C GLU A 58 4.15 -4.42 -1.41
N MET A 59 4.57 -3.77 -2.49
CA MET A 59 5.34 -2.54 -2.41
C MET A 59 4.53 -1.41 -1.78
N SER A 60 3.26 -1.26 -2.15
CA SER A 60 2.32 -0.30 -1.55
C SER A 60 2.22 -0.47 -0.03
N ASP A 61 2.06 -1.71 0.45
CA ASP A 61 2.04 -2.02 1.88
C ASP A 61 3.35 -1.64 2.58
N ILE A 62 4.51 -1.91 1.95
CA ILE A 62 5.81 -1.53 2.49
C ILE A 62 5.93 -0.02 2.64
N TYR A 63 5.59 0.76 1.63
CA TYR A 63 5.64 2.23 1.70
C TYR A 63 4.64 2.77 2.74
N ALA A 64 3.40 2.29 2.75
CA ALA A 64 2.37 2.75 3.68
C ALA A 64 2.71 2.43 5.14
N LEU A 65 3.05 1.18 5.43
CA LEU A 65 3.28 0.70 6.80
C LEU A 65 4.66 1.06 7.35
N SER A 66 5.56 1.59 6.51
CA SER A 66 6.81 2.21 6.94
C SER A 66 6.73 3.74 7.08
N SER A 67 5.55 4.36 6.86
CA SER A 67 5.34 5.82 6.88
C SER A 67 6.02 6.60 5.74
N HIS A 68 6.23 5.96 4.59
CA HIS A 68 6.80 6.58 3.37
C HIS A 68 5.78 6.66 2.22
N GLN A 69 4.47 6.60 2.50
CA GLN A 69 3.41 6.51 1.48
C GLN A 69 3.53 7.55 0.34
N LYS A 70 3.89 8.79 0.65
CA LYS A 70 4.06 9.86 -0.34
C LYS A 70 5.04 9.52 -1.46
N GLU A 71 6.09 8.77 -1.13
CA GLU A 71 7.17 8.38 -2.05
C GLU A 71 6.69 7.34 -3.07
N PHE A 72 5.61 6.62 -2.76
CA PHE A 72 5.04 5.61 -3.63
C PHE A 72 4.28 6.19 -4.84
N LEU A 73 3.95 7.49 -4.82
CA LEU A 73 3.13 8.14 -5.85
C LEU A 73 3.67 7.90 -7.26
N TRP A 74 4.99 7.95 -7.45
CA TRP A 74 5.57 7.73 -8.78
C TRP A 74 5.27 6.33 -9.33
N TYR A 75 5.36 5.29 -8.50
CA TYR A 75 5.02 3.92 -8.90
C TYR A 75 3.53 3.77 -9.20
N ALA A 76 2.66 4.37 -8.38
CA ALA A 76 1.22 4.38 -8.62
C ALA A 76 0.87 5.06 -9.96
N LEU A 77 1.49 6.20 -10.26
CA LEU A 77 1.29 6.88 -11.53
C LEU A 77 1.75 6.02 -12.72
N ARG A 78 2.94 5.42 -12.65
CA ARG A 78 3.47 4.55 -13.72
C ARG A 78 2.56 3.34 -13.96
N MET A 79 2.11 2.66 -12.90
CA MET A 79 1.20 1.52 -13.02
C MET A 79 -0.18 1.91 -13.55
N ALA A 80 -0.68 3.08 -13.15
CA ALA A 80 -1.92 3.61 -13.67
C ALA A 80 -1.81 3.93 -15.17
N THR A 81 -0.76 4.61 -15.61
CA THR A 81 -0.66 5.08 -17.00
C THR A 81 -0.18 4.02 -17.98
N ASP A 82 0.78 3.19 -17.60
CA ASP A 82 1.45 2.29 -18.55
C ASP A 82 0.74 0.93 -18.65
N TYR A 83 0.04 0.52 -17.60
CA TYR A 83 -0.63 -0.78 -17.52
C TYR A 83 -2.15 -0.66 -17.30
N GLU A 84 -2.69 0.56 -17.25
CA GLU A 84 -4.10 0.83 -16.98
C GLU A 84 -4.63 0.13 -15.71
N TYR A 85 -3.76 -0.07 -14.71
CA TYR A 85 -4.12 -0.83 -13.53
C TYR A 85 -5.05 -0.01 -12.62
N HIS A 86 -6.30 -0.44 -12.53
CA HIS A 86 -7.34 0.25 -11.76
C HIS A 86 -6.98 0.42 -10.26
N GLY A 87 -6.20 -0.49 -9.69
CA GLY A 87 -5.70 -0.40 -8.31
C GLY A 87 -4.73 0.78 -8.14
N ALA A 88 -3.82 0.94 -9.10
CA ALA A 88 -2.85 2.03 -9.08
C ALA A 88 -3.48 3.41 -9.34
N TYR A 89 -4.54 3.49 -10.16
CA TYR A 89 -5.33 4.72 -10.26
C TYR A 89 -5.92 5.12 -8.90
N TYR A 90 -6.43 4.16 -8.13
CA TYR A 90 -6.99 4.44 -6.81
C TYR A 90 -5.91 4.79 -5.78
N GLU A 91 -4.75 4.13 -5.81
CA GLU A 91 -3.63 4.46 -4.92
C GLU A 91 -3.11 5.88 -5.20
N ALA A 92 -2.98 6.27 -6.48
CA ALA A 92 -2.61 7.63 -6.85
C ALA A 92 -3.63 8.65 -6.33
N TYR A 93 -4.94 8.37 -6.46
CA TYR A 93 -5.98 9.19 -5.84
C TYR A 93 -5.76 9.33 -4.32
N PHE A 94 -5.57 8.20 -3.64
CA PHE A 94 -5.46 8.17 -2.18
C PHE A 94 -4.29 9.05 -1.72
N ILE A 95 -3.10 8.83 -2.27
CA ILE A 95 -1.89 9.60 -1.94
C ILE A 95 -2.10 11.09 -2.25
N LEU A 96 -2.59 11.45 -3.44
CA LEU A 96 -2.83 12.84 -3.79
C LEU A 96 -3.86 13.52 -2.89
N HIS A 97 -4.81 12.75 -2.36
CA HIS A 97 -5.90 13.27 -1.54
C HIS A 97 -5.52 13.42 -0.06
N THR A 98 -4.76 12.48 0.51
CA THR A 98 -4.45 12.44 1.94
C THR A 98 -3.14 13.14 2.28
N ASP A 99 -2.16 13.08 1.39
CA ASP A 99 -0.78 13.46 1.70
C ASP A 99 -0.37 14.85 1.18
N TYR A 100 -1.17 15.43 0.30
CA TYR A 100 -0.95 16.77 -0.26
C TYR A 100 -2.14 17.63 0.14
N ASP A 101 -1.89 18.72 0.88
CA ASP A 101 -2.90 19.62 1.45
C ASP A 101 -3.89 20.14 0.39
N ILE A 102 -4.93 19.36 0.12
CA ILE A 102 -5.84 19.58 -1.02
C ILE A 102 -6.63 20.88 -0.88
N GLU A 103 -6.84 21.35 0.34
CA GLU A 103 -7.55 22.59 0.63
C GLU A 103 -6.73 23.80 0.16
N LYS A 104 -5.40 23.67 0.18
CA LYS A 104 -4.47 24.71 -0.30
C LYS A 104 -4.06 24.53 -1.76
N HIS A 105 -4.32 23.34 -2.34
CA HIS A 105 -3.85 22.98 -3.68
C HIS A 105 -5.00 22.46 -4.55
N GLU A 106 -5.82 23.37 -5.07
CA GLU A 106 -6.96 23.04 -5.94
C GLU A 106 -6.56 22.16 -7.13
N GLY A 107 -5.42 22.43 -7.76
CA GLY A 107 -4.90 21.62 -8.88
C GLY A 107 -4.60 20.18 -8.48
N VAL A 108 -4.04 19.95 -7.29
CA VAL A 108 -3.79 18.59 -6.76
C VAL A 108 -5.10 17.90 -6.44
N ASN A 109 -6.05 18.62 -5.81
CA ASN A 109 -7.35 18.07 -5.48
C ASN A 109 -8.11 17.61 -6.74
N LYS A 110 -8.08 18.44 -7.78
CA LYS A 110 -8.72 18.08 -9.04
C LYS A 110 -7.98 16.91 -9.71
N LEU A 111 -6.65 16.84 -9.64
CA LEU A 111 -5.90 15.69 -10.18
C LEU A 111 -6.28 14.40 -9.45
N ALA A 112 -6.39 14.43 -8.12
CA ALA A 112 -6.88 13.30 -7.33
C ALA A 112 -8.26 12.84 -7.82
N ASN A 113 -9.21 13.76 -8.00
CA ASN A 113 -10.54 13.46 -8.56
C ASN A 113 -10.46 12.75 -9.92
N TYR A 114 -9.57 13.19 -10.82
CA TYR A 114 -9.38 12.53 -12.11
C TYR A 114 -8.95 11.06 -11.94
N TYR A 115 -7.97 10.79 -11.08
CA TYR A 115 -7.50 9.43 -10.79
C TYR A 115 -8.59 8.56 -10.14
N LEU A 116 -9.40 9.13 -9.24
CA LEU A 116 -10.55 8.44 -8.64
C LEU A 116 -11.59 8.02 -9.68
N LEU A 117 -11.96 8.95 -10.57
CA LEU A 117 -12.92 8.68 -11.64
C LEU A 117 -12.39 7.61 -12.59
N LYS A 118 -11.09 7.66 -12.94
CA LYS A 118 -10.46 6.61 -13.77
C LYS A 118 -10.50 5.24 -13.10
N ALA A 119 -10.14 5.14 -11.83
CA ALA A 119 -10.22 3.90 -11.08
C ALA A 119 -11.66 3.35 -11.06
N TYR A 120 -12.65 4.21 -10.85
CA TYR A 120 -14.06 3.86 -10.83
C TYR A 120 -14.56 3.35 -12.19
N GLU A 121 -14.22 4.04 -13.29
CA GLU A 121 -14.54 3.62 -14.67
C GLU A 121 -14.00 2.24 -15.01
N LEU A 122 -12.79 1.93 -14.53
CA LEU A 122 -12.14 0.64 -14.72
C LEU A 122 -12.66 -0.44 -13.75
N GLY A 123 -13.67 -0.13 -12.93
CA GLY A 123 -14.36 -1.09 -12.09
C GLY A 123 -13.70 -1.37 -10.73
N ASN A 124 -12.80 -0.49 -10.26
CA ASN A 124 -12.23 -0.62 -8.93
C ASN A 124 -13.33 -0.46 -7.86
N LYS A 125 -13.51 -1.50 -7.05
CA LYS A 125 -14.58 -1.57 -6.04
C LYS A 125 -14.31 -0.69 -4.81
N ASP A 126 -13.05 -0.39 -4.53
CA ASP A 126 -12.63 0.38 -3.37
C ASP A 126 -13.02 1.86 -3.50
N CYS A 127 -13.19 2.33 -4.75
CA CYS A 127 -13.60 3.70 -5.05
C CYS A 127 -15.02 4.05 -4.58
N LYS A 128 -15.88 3.08 -4.25
CA LYS A 128 -17.30 3.33 -3.96
C LYS A 128 -17.53 4.35 -2.86
N ALA A 129 -16.76 4.28 -1.77
CA ALA A 129 -16.91 5.23 -0.66
C ALA A 129 -16.44 6.63 -1.07
N SER A 130 -15.24 6.71 -1.65
CA SER A 130 -14.65 7.97 -2.10
C SER A 130 -15.47 8.65 -3.21
N ILE A 131 -16.03 7.91 -4.16
CA ILE A 131 -16.92 8.47 -5.19
C ILE A 131 -18.13 9.13 -4.55
N LYS A 132 -18.75 8.49 -3.56
CA LYS A 132 -19.93 9.05 -2.87
C LYS A 132 -19.61 10.30 -2.05
N GLU A 133 -18.41 10.37 -1.49
CA GLU A 133 -17.94 11.53 -0.75
C GLU A 133 -17.62 12.71 -1.68
N ARG A 134 -17.00 12.39 -2.82
CA ARG A 134 -16.41 13.39 -3.73
C ARG A 134 -17.39 13.90 -4.78
N PHE A 135 -18.34 13.07 -5.19
CA PHE A 135 -19.29 13.34 -6.25
C PHE A 135 -20.70 13.05 -5.79
N ASN A 136 -21.64 13.95 -6.11
CA ASN A 136 -23.04 13.72 -5.83
C ASN A 136 -23.53 12.51 -6.66
N GLN A 137 -24.27 11.58 -6.04
CA GLN A 137 -24.64 10.31 -6.66
C GLN A 137 -25.58 10.45 -7.87
N SER A 138 -26.20 11.61 -8.06
CA SER A 138 -27.12 11.85 -9.17
C SER A 138 -26.42 11.94 -10.53
N GLU A 139 -25.16 12.36 -10.59
CA GLU A 139 -24.40 12.46 -11.83
C GLU A 139 -22.90 12.41 -11.55
N ILE A 140 -22.29 11.25 -11.82
CA ILE A 140 -20.83 11.06 -11.72
C ILE A 140 -20.26 11.28 -13.13
N PRO A 141 -19.45 12.33 -13.35
CA PRO A 141 -18.87 12.56 -14.67
C PRO A 141 -17.86 11.47 -15.02
N THR A 142 -17.66 11.21 -16.30
CA THR A 142 -16.50 10.44 -16.73
C THR A 142 -15.21 11.20 -16.41
N SER A 143 -14.11 10.49 -16.18
CA SER A 143 -12.77 11.05 -16.04
C SER A 143 -12.40 11.95 -17.22
N LYS A 144 -12.88 11.63 -18.42
CA LYS A 144 -12.68 12.43 -19.64
C LYS A 144 -13.47 13.74 -19.62
N GLU A 145 -14.74 13.71 -19.22
CA GLU A 145 -15.55 14.93 -19.03
C GLU A 145 -14.95 15.81 -17.94
N TYR A 146 -14.57 15.20 -16.81
CA TYR A 146 -13.94 15.90 -15.71
C TYR A 146 -12.62 16.57 -16.14
N TRP A 147 -11.76 15.89 -16.89
CA TRP A 147 -10.49 16.44 -17.38
C TRP A 147 -10.66 17.68 -18.27
N ARG A 148 -11.78 17.81 -18.99
CA ARG A 148 -12.06 19.00 -19.82
C ARG A 148 -12.43 20.23 -18.99
N THR A 149 -12.78 20.08 -17.71
CA THR A 149 -12.99 21.22 -16.80
C THR A 149 -11.68 21.85 -16.34
N PHE A 150 -10.56 21.21 -16.69
CA PHE A 150 -9.21 21.48 -16.20
C PHE A 150 -8.31 22.18 -17.22
N ASN A 151 -8.59 22.02 -18.52
CA ASN A 151 -7.80 22.52 -19.64
C ASN A 151 -8.64 23.36 -20.59
#